data_AF-A0A6L5FMW1-F1
#
_entry.id   AF-A0A6L5FMW1-F1
#
_cell.length_a   1.000
_cell.length_b   1.000
_cell.length_c   1.000
_cell.angle_alpha   90.00
_cell.angle_beta   90.00
_cell.angle_gamma   90.00
#
_symmetry.space_group_name_H-M   'P 1'
#
loop_
_entity.id
_entity.type
_entity.pdbx_description
1 polymer ?
#
loop_
_entity_poly.entity_id
_entity_poly.type
_entity_poly.pdbx_seq_one_letter_code
_entity_poly.pdbx_strand_id
1 'polypeptide(L)'
;MQHENAETGHGLSPYITGLVLALILTAIPFALVATGLLPKPATLSAIMAAAVVQILVHLRYFLHLDLKSTPRENLLALLFAAVLIFFMVGGTFWIMVDLHHRMMM
;
A
#
# COMPACT_ATOMS: atom_id res chain seq x y z
N MET A 1 -29.25 24.69 -31.38
CA MET A 1 -28.02 25.49 -31.43
C MET A 1 -27.11 24.97 -30.33
N GLN A 2 -26.29 23.99 -30.68
CA GLN A 2 -25.12 23.58 -29.90
C GLN A 2 -23.98 24.52 -30.29
N HIS A 3 -23.37 25.14 -29.29
CA HIS A 3 -21.97 25.55 -29.31
C HIS A 3 -21.47 25.14 -27.92
N GLU A 4 -20.81 23.99 -27.81
CA GLU A 4 -19.36 23.85 -27.97
C GLU A 4 -18.64 24.55 -26.81
N ASN A 5 -18.28 23.76 -25.79
CA ASN A 5 -17.03 23.98 -25.10
C ASN A 5 -16.46 22.62 -24.71
N ALA A 6 -15.28 22.35 -25.25
CA ALA A 6 -14.47 21.19 -24.99
C ALA A 6 -13.92 21.27 -23.56
N GLU A 7 -14.38 20.38 -22.67
CA GLU A 7 -13.70 20.16 -21.39
C GLU A 7 -13.04 18.78 -21.39
N THR A 8 -11.91 18.76 -22.07
CA THR A 8 -10.90 17.72 -22.11
C THR A 8 -10.43 17.37 -20.68
N GLY A 9 -10.63 16.13 -20.24
CA GLY A 9 -9.66 15.37 -19.43
C GLY A 9 -9.48 15.67 -17.93
N HIS A 10 -10.53 15.61 -17.08
CA HIS A 10 -10.40 15.86 -15.63
C HIS A 10 -10.78 14.71 -14.66
N GLY A 11 -11.16 13.51 -15.12
CA GLY A 11 -11.55 12.41 -14.22
C GLY A 11 -10.54 11.25 -14.06
N LEU A 12 -9.67 11.04 -15.06
CA LEU A 12 -8.82 9.83 -15.15
C LEU A 12 -7.34 10.10 -14.84
N SER A 13 -6.92 11.37 -14.84
CA SER A 13 -5.53 11.79 -14.61
C SER A 13 -4.95 11.35 -13.26
N PRO A 14 -5.65 11.47 -12.11
CA PRO A 14 -5.08 11.06 -10.83
C PRO A 14 -4.96 9.53 -10.69
N TYR A 15 -5.92 8.78 -11.23
CA TYR A 15 -5.87 7.31 -11.23
C TYR A 15 -4.70 6.76 -12.04
N ILE A 16 -4.46 7.33 -13.23
CA ILE A 16 -3.32 6.93 -14.08
C ILE A 16 -2.00 7.29 -13.40
N THR A 17 -1.92 8.45 -12.74
CA THR A 17 -0.72 8.86 -11.99
C THR A 17 -0.43 7.91 -10.83
N GLY A 18 -1.45 7.54 -10.06
CA GLY A 18 -1.33 6.54 -8.98
C GLY A 18 -0.93 5.16 -9.49
N LEU A 19 -1.49 4.73 -10.63
CA LEU A 19 -1.15 3.47 -11.27
C LEU A 19 0.32 3.42 -11.71
N VAL A 20 0.81 4.48 -12.35
CA VAL A 20 2.21 4.57 -12.78
C VAL A 20 3.15 4.58 -11.56
N LEU A 21 2.81 5.34 -10.51
CA LEU A 21 3.61 5.38 -9.29
C LEU A 21 3.66 4.00 -8.59
N ALA A 22 2.52 3.32 -8.50
CA ALA A 22 2.45 1.97 -7.94
C ALA A 22 3.23 0.94 -8.77
N LEU A 23 3.20 1.06 -10.10
CA LEU A 23 3.95 0.19 -11.00
C LEU A 23 5.46 0.38 -10.83
N ILE A 24 5.93 1.64 -10.80
CA ILE A 24 7.34 1.95 -10.55
C ILE A 24 7.78 1.42 -9.19
N LEU A 25 6.98 1.68 -8.14
CA LEU A 25 7.30 1.22 -6.79
C LEU A 25 7.31 -0.30 -6.66
N THR A 26 6.56 -1.03 -7.50
CA THR A 26 6.63 -2.50 -7.59
C THR A 26 7.84 -2.97 -8.38
N ALA A 27 8.21 -2.26 -9.45
CA ALA A 27 9.36 -2.63 -10.27
C ALA A 27 10.68 -2.58 -9.48
N ILE A 28 10.82 -1.63 -8.56
CA ILE A 28 12.02 -1.46 -7.71
C ILE A 28 12.35 -2.73 -6.90
N PRO A 29 11.47 -3.25 -6.00
CA PRO A 29 11.75 -4.46 -5.24
C PRO A 29 11.91 -5.69 -6.14
N PHE A 30 11.16 -5.79 -7.25
CA PHE A 30 11.33 -6.89 -8.21
C PHE A 30 12.70 -6.88 -8.88
N ALA A 31 13.16 -5.72 -9.34
CA ALA A 31 14.50 -5.55 -9.91
C ALA A 31 15.58 -5.85 -8.86
N LEU A 32 15.38 -5.42 -7.61
CA LEU A 32 16.31 -5.67 -6.52
C LEU A 32 16.51 -7.16 -6.23
N VAL A 33 15.42 -7.92 -6.22
CA VAL A 33 15.44 -9.38 -6.03
C VAL A 33 16.02 -10.08 -7.26
N ALA A 34 15.63 -9.68 -8.47
CA ALA A 34 16.05 -10.30 -9.72
C ALA A 34 17.55 -10.14 -9.99
N THR A 35 18.11 -8.97 -9.68
CA THR A 35 19.53 -8.68 -9.88
C THR A 35 20.42 -9.18 -8.74
N GLY A 36 19.85 -9.43 -7.55
CA GLY A 36 20.60 -9.90 -6.38
C GLY A 36 21.67 -8.92 -5.91
N LEU A 37 21.53 -7.62 -6.22
CA LEU A 37 22.56 -6.59 -5.98
C LEU A 37 22.90 -6.38 -4.49
N LEU A 38 21.98 -6.72 -3.58
CA LEU A 38 22.14 -6.52 -2.14
C LEU A 38 22.10 -7.84 -1.36
N PRO A 39 22.74 -7.89 -0.18
CA PRO A 39 22.64 -9.02 0.72
C PRO A 39 21.18 -9.22 1.16
N LYS A 40 20.79 -10.49 1.35
CA LYS A 40 19.42 -10.91 1.72
C LYS A 40 18.73 -10.03 2.78
N PRO A 41 19.35 -9.67 3.92
CA PRO A 41 18.70 -8.82 4.92
C PRO A 41 18.40 -7.40 4.41
N ALA A 42 19.28 -6.82 3.60
CA ALA A 42 19.10 -5.49 3.03
C ALA A 42 18.05 -5.48 1.91
N THR A 43 18.00 -6.55 1.10
CA THR A 43 16.93 -6.73 0.11
C THR A 43 15.57 -6.87 0.79
N LEU A 44 15.48 -7.64 1.88
CA LEU A 44 14.24 -7.82 2.63
C LEU A 44 13.75 -6.50 3.25
N SER A 45 14.64 -5.70 3.85
CA SER A 45 14.26 -4.41 4.42
C SER A 45 13.78 -3.42 3.35
N ALA A 46 14.41 -3.41 2.17
CA ALA A 46 13.98 -2.59 1.04
C ALA A 46 12.59 -3.00 0.53
N ILE A 47 12.29 -4.29 0.44
CA ILE A 47 10.96 -4.79 0.06
C ILE A 47 9.91 -4.37 1.09
N MET A 48 10.21 -4.51 2.39
CA MET A 48 9.29 -4.11 3.46
C MET A 48 8.99 -2.61 3.40
N ALA A 49 10.02 -1.77 3.18
CA ALA A 49 9.84 -0.34 3.01
C ALA A 49 8.98 -0.01 1.78
N ALA A 50 9.26 -0.65 0.64
CA ALA A 50 8.47 -0.48 -0.58
C ALA A 50 7.01 -0.91 -0.37
N ALA A 51 6.76 -2.00 0.36
CA ALA A 51 5.41 -2.48 0.67
C ALA A 51 4.61 -1.47 1.51
N VAL A 52 5.22 -0.85 2.52
CA VAL A 52 4.56 0.19 3.33
C VAL A 52 4.21 1.40 2.47
N VAL A 53 5.16 1.89 1.66
CA VAL A 53 4.91 3.02 0.76
C VAL A 53 3.82 2.66 -0.26
N GLN A 54 3.79 1.41 -0.73
CA GLN A 54 2.79 0.94 -1.69
C GLN A 54 1.38 0.98 -1.12
N ILE A 55 1.19 0.60 0.15
CA ILE A 55 -0.09 0.73 0.84
C ILE A 55 -0.52 2.21 0.87
N LEU A 56 0.39 3.13 1.20
CA LEU A 56 0.09 4.57 1.23
C LEU A 56 -0.31 5.12 -0.14
N VAL A 57 0.37 4.71 -1.22
CA VAL A 57 0.02 5.08 -2.60
C VAL A 57 -1.40 4.61 -2.93
N HIS A 58 -1.76 3.37 -2.58
CA HIS A 58 -3.11 2.86 -2.84
C HIS A 58 -4.18 3.60 -2.04
N LEU A 59 -3.94 3.85 -0.75
CA LEU A 59 -4.87 4.63 0.08
C LEU A 59 -5.04 6.07 -0.44
N ARG A 60 -3.97 6.69 -0.96
CA ARG A 60 -4.04 8.06 -1.49
C ARG A 60 -4.74 8.12 -2.85
N TYR A 61 -4.27 7.35 -3.83
CA TYR A 61 -4.69 7.50 -5.23
C TYR A 61 -5.90 6.66 -5.62
N PHE A 62 -6.11 5.49 -5.00
CA PHE A 62 -7.26 4.63 -5.33
C PHE A 62 -8.42 4.92 -4.39
N LEU A 63 -8.16 4.95 -3.08
CA LEU A 63 -9.19 5.23 -2.08
C LEU A 63 -9.54 6.74 -1.97
N HIS A 64 -8.83 7.61 -2.72
CA HIS A 64 -9.04 9.06 -2.71
C HIS A 64 -9.07 9.64 -1.29
N LEU A 65 -8.17 9.15 -0.43
CA LEU A 65 -8.08 9.62 0.93
C LEU A 65 -7.42 11.00 0.96
N ASP A 66 -8.24 12.05 0.98
CA ASP A 66 -7.82 13.43 1.16
C ASP A 66 -7.99 13.82 2.63
N LEU A 67 -6.90 13.81 3.40
CA LEU A 67 -6.87 14.18 4.82
C LEU A 67 -7.54 15.53 5.14
N LYS A 68 -7.68 16.41 4.14
CA LYS A 68 -8.33 17.73 4.25
C LYS A 68 -9.83 17.72 3.92
N SER A 69 -10.28 16.85 3.02
CA SER A 69 -11.65 16.85 2.48
C SER A 69 -12.46 15.63 2.93
N THR A 70 -11.82 14.55 3.38
CA THR A 70 -12.47 13.36 3.89
C THR A 70 -13.04 13.62 5.30
N PRO A 71 -14.30 13.22 5.57
CA PRO A 71 -14.87 13.30 6.92
C PRO A 71 -14.00 12.60 7.96
N ARG A 72 -13.85 13.22 9.12
CA ARG A 72 -13.03 12.69 10.23
C ARG A 72 -13.47 11.29 10.68
N GLU A 73 -14.77 11.01 10.56
CA GLU A 73 -15.35 9.70 10.88
C GLU A 73 -14.82 8.59 9.97
N ASN A 74 -14.68 8.86 8.67
CA ASN A 74 -14.12 7.89 7.72
C ASN A 74 -12.62 7.67 7.96
N LEU A 75 -11.89 8.73 8.32
CA LEU A 75 -10.48 8.62 8.72
C LEU A 75 -10.33 7.79 10.00
N LEU A 76 -11.21 7.98 10.97
CA LEU A 76 -11.22 7.21 12.22
C LEU A 76 -11.58 5.75 11.97
N ALA A 77 -12.57 5.47 11.11
CA ALA A 77 -12.94 4.11 10.72
C ALA A 77 -11.79 3.39 10.00
N LEU A 78 -11.08 4.07 9.10
CA LEU A 78 -9.90 3.53 8.43
C LEU A 78 -8.77 3.23 9.42
N LEU A 79 -8.49 4.15 10.33
CA LEU A 79 -7.46 3.95 11.37
C LEU A 79 -7.84 2.77 12.27
N PHE A 80 -9.10 2.67 12.68
CA PHE A 80 -9.60 1.56 13.48
C PHE A 80 -9.43 0.22 12.75
N ALA A 81 -9.79 0.16 11.47
CA ALA A 81 -9.60 -1.03 10.64
C ALA A 81 -8.11 -1.39 10.50
N ALA A 82 -7.23 -0.41 10.31
CA ALA A 82 -5.79 -0.64 10.20
C ALA A 82 -5.19 -1.21 11.51
N VAL A 83 -5.61 -0.68 12.66
CA VAL A 83 -5.21 -1.19 13.99
C VAL A 83 -5.70 -2.61 14.20
N LEU A 84 -6.95 -2.90 13.83
CA LEU A 84 -7.52 -4.25 13.90
C LEU A 84 -6.73 -5.23 13.04
N ILE A 85 -6.43 -4.88 11.78
CA ILE A 85 -5.60 -5.69 10.89
C ILE A 85 -4.22 -5.93 11.49
N PHE A 86 -3.59 -4.90 12.06
CA PHE A 86 -2.29 -5.01 12.70
C PHE A 86 -2.31 -6.03 13.86
N PHE A 87 -3.29 -5.94 14.75
CA PHE A 87 -3.45 -6.92 15.84
C PHE A 87 -3.79 -8.32 15.32
N MET A 88 -4.63 -8.43 14.30
CA MET A 88 -5.02 -9.72 13.74
C MET A 88 -3.81 -10.42 13.09
N VAL A 89 -3.06 -9.72 12.24
CA VAL A 89 -1.88 -10.27 11.56
C VAL A 89 -0.75 -10.54 12.56
N GLY A 90 -0.42 -9.56 13.41
CA GLY A 90 0.63 -9.69 14.41
C GLY A 90 0.32 -10.78 15.43
N GLY A 91 -0.91 -10.82 15.94
CA GLY A 91 -1.40 -11.84 16.87
C GLY A 91 -1.41 -13.23 16.25
N THR A 92 -1.91 -13.37 15.02
CA THR A 92 -1.89 -14.67 14.31
C THR A 92 -0.47 -15.14 14.05
N PHE A 93 0.41 -14.25 13.60
CA PHE A 93 1.83 -14.57 13.41
C PHE A 93 2.48 -15.05 14.71
N TRP A 94 2.24 -14.34 15.82
CA TRP A 94 2.74 -14.73 17.15
C TRP A 94 2.23 -16.10 17.57
N ILE A 95 0.91 -16.33 17.49
CA ILE A 95 0.28 -17.59 17.86
C ILE A 95 0.84 -18.75 17.03
N MET A 96 0.98 -18.56 15.72
CA MET A 96 1.54 -19.60 14.85
C MET A 96 2.99 -19.93 15.19
N VAL A 97 3.82 -18.94 15.50
CA VAL A 97 5.21 -19.17 15.93
C VAL A 97 5.28 -19.89 17.27
N ASP A 98 4.47 -19.50 18.25
CA ASP A 98 4.40 -20.16 19.56
C ASP A 98 3.90 -21.60 19.43
N LEU A 99 2.83 -21.82 18.66
CA LEU A 99 2.30 -23.16 18.38
C LEU A 99 3.33 -24.05 17.68
N HIS A 100 4.00 -23.53 16.66
CA HIS A 100 5.06 -24.25 15.94
C HIS A 100 6.20 -24.65 16.87
N HIS A 101 6.63 -23.74 17.75
CA HIS A 101 7.66 -24.03 18.73
C HIS A 101 7.23 -25.10 19.73
N ARG A 102 5.95 -25.13 20.13
CA ARG A 102 5.41 -26.15 21.05
C ARG A 102 5.15 -27.51 20.42
N MET A 103 4.91 -27.57 19.11
CA MET A 103 4.63 -28.83 18.39
C MET A 103 5.88 -29.47 17.77
N MET A 104 6.92 -28.67 17.51
CA MET A 104 8.20 -29.17 17.00
C MET A 104 9.24 -29.49 18.10
N MET A 105 8.94 -29.11 19.35
CA MET A 105 9.59 -29.62 20.54
C MET A 105 8.83 -30.85 21.06
#